data_AF-A0A966I4V5-F1
#
_entry.id   AF-A0A966I4V5-F1
#
_cell.length_a   1.000
_cell.length_b   1.000
_cell.length_c   1.000
_cell.angle_alpha   90.00
_cell.angle_beta   90.00
_cell.angle_gamma   90.00
#
_symmetry.space_group_name_H-M   'P 1'
#
loop_
_entity.id
_entity.type
_entity.pdbx_description
1 polymer ?
#
loop_
_entity_poly.entity_id
_entity_poly.type
_entity_poly.pdbx_seq_one_letter_code
_entity_poly.pdbx_strand_id
1 'polypeptide(L)' 'MSKKLSIIRFKPKPEYYDQFLADVIENGKDRDPNTHFTVTTADEVIAVVIRDSDGFEQSAQDGVVNWLDERRPML' A
#
# COMPACT_ATOMS: atom_id res chain seq x y z
N MET A 1 -17.11 11.41 -11.91
CA MET A 1 -16.16 10.37 -11.43
C MET A 1 -16.04 10.50 -9.92
N SER A 2 -16.58 9.55 -9.18
CA SER A 2 -16.37 9.49 -7.72
C SER A 2 -15.03 8.81 -7.44
N LYS A 3 -14.28 9.30 -6.46
CA LYS A 3 -13.03 8.68 -6.00
C LYS A 3 -13.26 8.10 -4.61
N LYS A 4 -12.56 7.02 -4.29
CA LYS A 4 -12.49 6.43 -2.95
C LYS A 4 -11.05 6.46 -2.43
N LEU A 5 -10.93 6.61 -1.12
CA LEU A 5 -9.67 6.56 -0.39
C LEU A 5 -9.54 5.20 0.28
N SER A 6 -8.36 4.60 0.20
CA SER A 6 -7.96 3.44 1.01
C SER A 6 -6.81 3.84 1.91
N ILE A 7 -6.93 3.48 3.18
CA ILE A 7 -5.85 3.61 4.17
C ILE A 7 -5.53 2.20 4.63
N ILE A 8 -4.31 1.75 4.36
CA ILE A 8 -3.85 0.41 4.68
C ILE A 8 -2.68 0.57 5.64
N ARG A 9 -2.77 -0.06 6.81
CA ARG A 9 -1.74 -0.04 7.83
C ARG A 9 -1.04 -1.38 7.86
N PHE A 10 0.27 -1.34 7.77
CA PHE A 10 1.15 -2.50 7.88
C PHE A 10 1.98 -2.36 9.14
N LYS A 11 2.21 -3.48 9.80
CA LYS A 11 3.11 -3.60 10.94
C LYS A 11 4.19 -4.63 10.61
N PRO A 12 5.23 -4.26 9.86
CA PRO A 12 6.30 -5.18 9.50
C PRO A 12 7.04 -5.65 10.76
N LYS A 13 7.63 -6.85 10.71
CA LYS A 13 8.59 -7.27 11.72
C LYS A 13 9.79 -6.32 11.70
N PRO A 14 10.38 -5.98 12.85
CA PRO A 14 11.45 -4.99 12.94
C PRO A 14 12.63 -5.27 11.99
N GLU A 15 12.99 -6.54 11.82
CA GLU A 15 14.10 -6.96 10.95
C GLU A 15 13.81 -6.76 9.44
N TYR A 16 12.55 -6.56 9.05
CA TYR A 16 12.13 -6.33 7.67
C TYR A 16 11.56 -4.92 7.43
N TYR A 17 11.54 -4.04 8.43
CA TYR A 17 10.87 -2.74 8.34
C TYR A 17 11.35 -1.91 7.15
N ASP A 18 12.66 -1.70 7.05
CA ASP A 18 13.25 -0.86 5.99
C ASP A 18 13.02 -1.46 4.60
N GLN A 19 13.12 -2.79 4.48
CA GLN A 19 12.87 -3.50 3.24
C GLN A 19 11.38 -3.38 2.84
N PHE A 20 10.47 -3.58 3.78
CA PHE A 20 9.03 -3.47 3.53
C PHE A 20 8.65 -2.04 3.14
N LEU A 21 9.24 -1.03 3.80
CA LEU A 21 9.03 0.36 3.44
C LEU A 21 9.49 0.67 2.02
N ALA A 22 10.69 0.23 1.63
CA ALA A 22 11.21 0.41 0.27
C ALA A 22 10.28 -0.25 -0.77
N ASP A 23 9.80 -1.46 -0.48
CA ASP A 23 8.85 -2.19 -1.32
C ASP A 23 7.52 -1.42 -1.50
N VAL A 24 6.96 -0.83 -0.44
CA VAL A 24 5.73 -0.02 -0.52
C VAL A 24 5.95 1.23 -1.37
N ILE A 25 7.10 1.89 -1.24
CA ILE A 25 7.44 3.08 -2.02
C ILE A 25 7.58 2.71 -3.50
N GLU A 26 8.29 1.63 -3.80
CA GLU A 26 8.51 1.13 -5.15
C GLU A 26 7.18 0.73 -5.83
N ASN A 27 6.27 0.08 -5.11
CA ASN A 27 4.93 -0.28 -5.60
C ASN A 27 4.05 0.96 -5.93
N GLY A 28 4.39 2.12 -5.36
CA GLY A 28 3.71 3.38 -5.61
C GLY A 28 4.25 4.17 -6.81
N LYS A 29 5.44 3.85 -7.33
CA LYS A 29 6.20 4.74 -8.22
C LYS A 29 5.54 4.97 -9.58
N ASP A 30 4.87 3.96 -10.12
CA ASP A 30 4.27 3.98 -11.47
C ASP A 30 2.80 4.40 -11.44
N ARG A 31 2.28 4.79 -10.27
CA ARG A 31 0.90 5.25 -10.12
C ARG A 31 0.76 6.71 -10.54
N ASP A 32 -0.47 7.09 -10.86
CA ASP A 32 -0.81 8.47 -11.18
C ASP A 32 -0.32 9.43 -10.08
N PRO A 33 0.28 10.59 -10.43
CA PRO A 33 0.74 11.56 -9.46
C PRO A 33 -0.36 11.96 -8.47
N ASN A 34 -0.01 12.15 -7.21
CA ASN A 34 -0.92 12.54 -6.12
C ASN A 34 -2.05 11.54 -5.83
N THR A 35 -1.89 10.27 -6.21
CA THR A 35 -2.88 9.21 -5.89
C THR A 35 -2.35 8.13 -4.94
N HIS A 36 -1.06 8.16 -4.60
CA HIS A 36 -0.42 7.22 -3.70
C HIS A 36 0.53 7.93 -2.75
N PHE A 37 0.39 7.66 -1.46
CA PHE A 37 1.24 8.24 -0.43
C PHE A 37 1.67 7.15 0.55
N THR A 38 2.94 7.21 0.95
CA THR A 38 3.49 6.36 2.00
C THR A 38 3.77 7.24 3.22
N VAL A 39 3.23 6.86 4.37
CA VAL A 39 3.43 7.53 5.65
C VAL A 39 4.03 6.51 6.62
N THR A 40 5.04 6.92 7.38
CA THR A 40 5.72 6.06 8.37
C THR A 40 5.45 6.54 9.78
N THR A 41 5.28 5.60 10.71
CA THR A 41 5.35 5.85 12.15
C THR A 41 6.59 5.15 12.73
N ALA A 42 6.70 5.01 14.05
CA ALA A 42 7.83 4.30 14.66
C ALA A 42 7.89 2.81 14.28
N ASP A 43 6.73 2.15 14.12
CA ASP A 43 6.64 0.71 13.88
C ASP A 43 5.63 0.32 12.78
N GLU A 44 5.01 1.29 12.11
CA GLU A 44 4.07 1.04 11.01
C GLU A 44 4.50 1.71 9.72
N VAL A 45 4.07 1.09 8.62
CA VAL A 45 4.06 1.65 7.27
C VAL A 45 2.60 1.78 6.84
N ILE A 46 2.20 2.99 6.44
CA ILE A 46 0.83 3.31 6.07
C ILE A 46 0.79 3.69 4.60
N ALA A 47 0.06 2.94 3.79
CA ALA A 47 -0.21 3.26 2.40
C ALA A 47 -1.58 3.94 2.27
N VAL A 48 -1.60 5.11 1.64
CA VAL A 48 -2.80 5.87 1.34
C VAL A 48 -2.98 5.90 -0.17
N VAL A 49 -4.10 5.36 -0.65
CA VAL A 49 -4.36 5.17 -2.08
C VAL A 49 -5.70 5.80 -2.47
N ILE A 50 -5.68 6.67 -3.48
CA ILE A 50 -6.86 7.31 -4.07
C ILE A 50 -7.11 6.64 -5.42
N ARG A 51 -8.32 6.15 -5.64
CA ARG A 51 -8.70 5.43 -6.87
C ARG A 51 -10.13 5.70 -7.26
N ASP A 52 -10.47 5.40 -8.52
CA ASP A 52 -11.85 5.48 -8.98
C ASP A 52 -12.78 4.56 -8.18
N SER A 53 -13.99 5.06 -7.95
CA SER A 53 -15.04 4.30 -7.25
C SER A 53 -15.50 3.09 -8.05
N ASP A 54 -15.42 3.17 -9.37
CA ASP A 54 -15.73 2.09 -10.30
C ASP A 54 -14.56 1.10 -10.32
N GLY A 55 -14.82 -0.17 -10.03
CA GLY A 55 -13.76 -1.20 -9.93
C GLY A 55 -12.91 -1.12 -8.65
N PHE A 56 -13.32 -0.32 -7.65
CA PHE A 56 -12.59 -0.14 -6.39
C PHE A 56 -12.28 -1.47 -5.67
N GLU A 57 -13.26 -2.35 -5.55
CA GLU A 57 -13.12 -3.63 -4.83
C GLU A 57 -12.13 -4.56 -5.54
N GLN A 58 -12.21 -4.63 -6.86
CA GLN A 58 -11.28 -5.41 -7.68
C GLN A 58 -9.87 -4.82 -7.62
N SER A 59 -9.72 -3.50 -7.75
CA SER A 59 -8.45 -2.80 -7.55
C SER A 59 -7.88 -3.00 -6.14
N ALA A 60 -8.74 -3.11 -5.12
CA ALA A 60 -8.34 -3.40 -3.75
C ALA A 60 -7.83 -4.84 -3.62
N GLN A 61 -8.52 -5.81 -4.20
CA GLN A 61 -8.05 -7.20 -4.23
C GLN A 61 -6.75 -7.33 -5.02
N ASP A 62 -6.72 -6.90 -6.27
CA ASP A 62 -5.58 -7.15 -7.16
C ASP A 62 -4.32 -6.40 -6.72
N GLY A 63 -4.46 -5.15 -6.29
CA GLY A 63 -3.33 -4.29 -5.96
C GLY A 63 -2.81 -4.44 -4.52
N VAL A 64 -3.65 -4.90 -3.58
CA VAL A 64 -3.27 -5.01 -2.17
C VAL A 64 -3.08 -6.48 -1.80
N VAL A 65 -3.99 -7.38 -2.15
CA VAL A 65 -3.95 -8.77 -1.66
C VAL A 65 -2.84 -9.57 -2.33
N ASN A 66 -2.73 -9.53 -3.67
CA ASN A 66 -1.72 -10.32 -4.38
C ASN A 66 -0.28 -9.85 -4.07
N TRP A 67 -0.07 -8.53 -4.01
CA TRP A 67 1.23 -7.96 -3.66
C TRP A 67 1.63 -8.23 -2.20
N LEU A 68 0.65 -8.25 -1.29
CA LEU A 68 0.88 -8.58 0.11
C LEU A 68 1.11 -10.06 0.35
N ASP A 69 0.55 -10.96 -0.44
CA ASP A 69 0.72 -12.39 -0.22
C ASP A 69 2.20 -12.81 -0.33
N GLU A 70 2.96 -12.19 -1.24
CA GLU A 70 4.41 -12.38 -1.35
C GLU A 70 5.19 -11.82 -0.16
N ARG A 71 4.66 -10.78 0.50
CA ARG A 71 5.31 -10.03 1.58
C ARG A 71 4.76 -10.37 2.97
N ARG A 72 3.77 -11.26 3.03
CA ARG A 72 3.15 -11.73 4.26
C ARG A 72 4.16 -12.28 5.27
N PRO A 73 5.28 -12.93 4.88
CA PRO A 73 6.31 -13.35 5.84
C PRO A 73 7.03 -12.19 6.55
N MET A 74 6.99 -10.98 5.99
CA MET A 74 7.63 -9.77 6.54
C MET A 74 6.75 -9.02 7.53
N LEU A 75 5.44 -9.34 7.56
CA LEU A 75 4.44 -8.85 8.51
C LEU A 75 4.36 -9.79 9.72
#